data_AF-A0A7S1EAH7-F1
#
_entry.id   AF-A0A7S1EAH7-F1
#
_cell.length_a   1.000
_cell.length_b   1.000
_cell.length_c   1.000
_cell.angle_alpha   90.00
_cell.angle_beta   90.00
_cell.angle_gamma   90.00
#
_symmetry.space_group_name_H-M   'P 1'
#
loop_
_entity.id
_entity.type
_entity.pdbx_description
1 polymer ?
#
loop_
_entity_poly.entity_id
_entity_poly.type
_entity_poly.pdbx_seq_one_letter_code
_entity_poly.pdbx_strand_id
1 'polypeptide(L)'
;ELRKNERIRMMATNSVYPIEHLGVFTPKSENRDALKAGEVGFIICGIKELAAAKVGDTVTLEKKLPNNAGPATEALPGFKEIQPQVFAGLYPTEASEYDQLRDAL
;
A
#
# COMPACT_ATOMS: atom_id res chain seq x y z
N GLU A 1 4.55 -13.41 10.83
CA GLU A 1 3.28 -13.59 10.12
C GLU A 1 2.41 -12.38 10.37
N LEU A 2 1.53 -12.04 9.45
CA LEU A 2 0.54 -10.97 9.55
C LEU A 2 -0.83 -11.61 9.74
N ARG A 3 -1.61 -11.15 10.72
CA ARG A 3 -2.95 -11.69 11.01
C ARG A 3 -4.03 -10.64 10.79
N LYS A 4 -5.25 -11.12 10.52
CA LYS A 4 -6.43 -10.27 10.44
C LYS A 4 -6.64 -9.52 11.76
N ASN A 5 -7.11 -8.27 11.69
CA ASN A 5 -7.31 -7.35 12.82
C ASN A 5 -6.04 -6.86 13.53
N GLU A 6 -4.84 -7.16 13.01
CA GLU A 6 -3.60 -6.53 13.51
C GLU A 6 -3.41 -5.14 12.92
N ARG A 7 -2.63 -4.30 13.63
CA ARG A 7 -2.27 -2.96 13.16
C ARG A 7 -0.88 -3.00 12.52
N ILE A 8 -0.82 -2.52 11.28
CA ILE A 8 0.41 -2.37 10.52
C ILE A 8 0.83 -0.91 10.44
N ARG A 9 2.12 -0.69 10.27
CA ARG A 9 2.75 0.61 10.02
C ARG A 9 3.46 0.54 8.68
N MET A 10 3.23 1.57 7.87
CA MET A 10 3.98 1.85 6.65
C MET A 10 5.31 2.49 7.06
N MET A 11 6.44 1.91 6.69
CA MET A 11 7.76 2.41 7.10
C MET A 11 8.09 3.75 6.43
N ALA A 12 7.69 3.97 5.17
CA ALA A 12 8.01 5.21 4.45
C ALA A 12 7.23 6.43 4.99
N THR A 13 5.97 6.25 5.39
CA THR A 13 5.07 7.35 5.81
C THR A 13 4.81 7.38 7.31
N ASN A 14 5.21 6.35 8.06
CA ASN A 14 4.88 6.12 9.46
C ASN A 14 3.37 6.05 9.77
N SER A 15 2.53 5.95 8.75
CA SER A 15 1.08 5.82 8.90
C SER A 15 0.72 4.43 9.40
N VAL A 16 -0.27 4.36 10.31
CA VAL A 16 -0.71 3.12 10.95
C VAL A 16 -2.13 2.80 10.53
N TYR A 17 -2.37 1.58 10.08
CA TYR A 17 -3.67 1.11 9.61
C TYR A 17 -4.00 -0.28 10.18
N PRO A 18 -5.28 -0.56 10.50
CA PRO A 18 -5.71 -1.91 10.85
C PRO A 18 -5.86 -2.78 9.60
N ILE A 19 -5.48 -4.05 9.68
CA ILE A 19 -5.78 -5.04 8.64
C ILE A 19 -7.23 -5.48 8.79
N GLU A 20 -8.08 -5.07 7.85
CA GLU A 20 -9.49 -5.51 7.80
C GLU A 20 -9.59 -6.90 7.17
N HIS A 21 -8.92 -7.09 6.04
CA HIS A 21 -8.89 -8.35 5.30
C HIS A 21 -7.50 -8.62 4.74
N LEU A 22 -7.17 -9.89 4.61
CA LEU A 22 -5.95 -10.35 3.94
C LEU A 22 -6.25 -11.67 3.23
N GLY A 23 -5.47 -11.99 2.22
CA GLY A 23 -5.72 -13.17 1.42
C GLY A 23 -4.66 -13.38 0.35
N VAL A 24 -4.90 -14.37 -0.50
CA VAL A 24 -4.06 -14.66 -1.66
C VAL A 24 -4.89 -14.71 -2.93
N PHE A 25 -4.22 -14.63 -4.08
CA PHE A 25 -4.85 -14.80 -5.39
C PHE A 25 -4.61 -16.22 -5.90
N THR A 26 -5.70 -16.96 -6.10
CA THR A 26 -5.71 -18.33 -6.62
C THR A 26 -6.83 -18.51 -7.64
N PRO A 27 -6.60 -18.15 -8.92
CA PRO A 27 -6.68 -16.79 -9.51
C PRO A 27 -7.82 -15.87 -9.03
N LYS A 28 -8.84 -16.39 -8.32
CA LYS A 28 -9.81 -15.54 -7.60
C LYS A 28 -9.23 -15.12 -6.25
N SER A 29 -9.76 -14.05 -5.65
CA SER A 29 -9.36 -13.63 -4.31
C SER A 29 -9.89 -14.63 -3.28
N GLU A 30 -8.99 -15.17 -2.47
CA GLU A 30 -9.31 -16.07 -1.37
C GLU A 30 -8.86 -15.42 -0.06
N ASN A 31 -9.83 -15.09 0.81
CA ASN A 31 -9.52 -14.52 2.11
C ASN A 31 -8.86 -15.56 3.02
N ARG A 32 -7.83 -15.15 3.75
CA ARG A 32 -7.14 -15.96 4.76
C ARG A 32 -7.08 -15.24 6.09
N ASP A 33 -6.85 -16.00 7.15
CA ASP A 33 -6.73 -15.43 8.50
C ASP A 33 -5.32 -14.91 8.80
N ALA A 34 -4.31 -15.44 8.10
CA ALA A 34 -2.93 -15.00 8.22
C ALA A 34 -2.14 -15.15 6.91
N LEU A 35 -1.13 -14.29 6.74
CA LEU A 35 -0.05 -14.40 5.75
C LEU A 35 1.27 -14.67 6.48
N LYS A 36 1.93 -15.78 6.14
CA LYS A 36 3.20 -16.21 6.71
C LYS A 36 4.38 -15.67 5.90
N ALA A 37 5.57 -15.76 6.49
CA ALA A 37 6.80 -15.36 5.81
C ALA A 37 7.00 -16.20 4.54
N GLY A 38 7.27 -15.54 3.42
CA GLY A 38 7.44 -16.16 2.11
C GLY A 38 6.16 -16.29 1.28
N GLU A 39 4.99 -15.96 1.83
CA GLU A 39 3.73 -15.94 1.08
C GLU A 39 3.53 -14.61 0.35
N VAL A 40 2.88 -14.67 -0.80
CA VAL A 40 2.48 -13.51 -1.61
C VAL A 40 0.97 -13.42 -1.63
N GLY A 41 0.43 -12.24 -1.37
CA GLY A 41 -1.00 -12.02 -1.25
C GLY A 41 -1.37 -10.54 -1.26
N PHE A 42 -2.57 -10.25 -0.78
CA PHE A 42 -3.08 -8.89 -0.64
C PHE A 42 -3.54 -8.63 0.80
N ILE A 43 -3.54 -7.35 1.16
CA ILE A 43 -4.05 -6.83 2.43
C ILE A 43 -4.96 -5.62 2.15
N ILE A 44 -6.04 -5.50 2.90
CA ILE A 44 -7.03 -4.42 2.81
C ILE A 44 -7.06 -3.74 4.17
N CYS A 45 -6.71 -2.45 4.19
CA CYS A 45 -6.48 -1.70 5.44
C CYS A 45 -7.19 -0.33 5.46
N GLY A 46 -8.23 -0.14 4.64
CA GLY A 46 -9.01 1.10 4.61
C GLY A 46 -8.22 2.37 4.24
N ILE A 47 -7.11 2.22 3.51
CA ILE A 47 -6.23 3.34 3.14
C ILE A 47 -6.98 4.23 2.12
N LYS A 48 -7.26 5.48 2.50
CA LYS A 48 -8.01 6.43 1.66
C LYS A 48 -7.14 7.13 0.61
N GLU A 49 -5.87 7.35 0.92
CA GLU A 49 -4.94 8.08 0.07
C GLU A 49 -3.89 7.13 -0.49
N LEU A 50 -3.84 6.99 -1.82
CA LEU A 50 -2.86 6.13 -2.49
C LEU A 50 -1.41 6.56 -2.17
N ALA A 51 -1.20 7.86 -1.93
CA ALA A 51 0.09 8.42 -1.52
C ALA A 51 0.61 7.85 -0.19
N ALA A 52 -0.27 7.32 0.67
CA ALA A 52 0.10 6.66 1.91
C ALA A 52 0.62 5.23 1.71
N ALA A 53 0.34 4.61 0.55
CA ALA A 53 0.79 3.27 0.16
C ALA A 53 1.66 3.32 -1.09
N LYS A 54 2.91 3.76 -0.92
CA LYS A 54 3.87 3.88 -2.03
C LYS A 54 4.34 2.50 -2.49
N VAL A 55 4.47 2.31 -3.81
CA VAL A 55 4.98 1.06 -4.39
C VAL A 55 6.43 0.86 -3.96
N GLY A 56 6.74 -0.32 -3.40
CA GLY A 56 8.06 -0.67 -2.87
C GLY A 56 8.27 -0.30 -1.39
N ASP A 57 7.27 0.26 -0.71
CA ASP A 57 7.33 0.49 0.74
C ASP A 57 7.34 -0.83 1.52
N THR A 58 7.85 -0.78 2.75
CA THR A 58 7.86 -1.90 3.69
C THR A 58 6.73 -1.78 4.70
N VAL A 59 5.90 -2.81 4.77
CA VAL A 59 4.84 -2.94 5.78
C VAL A 59 5.40 -3.71 6.98
N THR A 60 5.25 -3.15 8.17
CA THR A 60 5.62 -3.79 9.43
C THR A 60 4.45 -3.79 10.42
N LEU A 61 4.51 -4.60 11.48
CA LEU A 61 3.61 -4.49 12.61
C LEU A 61 3.87 -3.19 13.40
N GLU A 62 2.82 -2.60 13.99
CA GLU A 62 2.95 -1.39 14.82
C GLU A 62 3.60 -1.70 16.17
N LYS A 63 3.17 -2.79 16.82
CA LYS A 63 3.55 -3.14 18.19
C LYS A 63 3.79 -4.64 18.32
N LYS A 64 4.68 -4.98 19.26
CA LYS A 64 4.89 -6.36 19.70
C LYS A 64 3.72 -6.80 20.59
N LEU A 65 3.03 -7.84 20.16
CA LEU A 65 1.96 -8.52 20.88
C LEU A 65 2.40 -9.96 21.18
N PRO A 66 1.81 -10.64 22.18
CA PRO A 66 2.20 -12.00 22.54
C PRO A 66 2.06 -13.03 21.40
N ASN A 67 1.28 -12.69 20.38
CA ASN A 67 0.97 -13.52 19.22
C ASN A 67 1.74 -13.11 17.94
N ASN A 68 2.69 -12.17 18.00
CA ASN A 68 3.39 -11.70 16.82
C ASN A 68 4.90 -11.49 17.03
N ALA A 69 5.62 -11.27 15.92
CA ALA A 69 7.07 -11.10 15.93
C ALA A 69 7.51 -9.67 16.33
N GLY A 70 6.58 -8.73 16.44
CA GLY A 70 6.84 -7.31 16.68
C GLY A 70 7.23 -6.52 15.43
N PRO A 71 7.50 -5.21 15.59
CA PRO A 71 7.91 -4.35 14.49
C PRO A 71 9.29 -4.75 13.97
N ALA A 72 9.49 -4.66 12.66
CA ALA A 72 10.80 -4.72 12.03
C ALA A 72 11.64 -3.52 12.45
N THR A 73 12.95 -3.73 12.62
CA THR A 73 13.90 -2.69 13.01
C THR A 73 14.30 -1.79 11.85
N GLU A 74 14.33 -2.34 10.63
CA GLU A 74 14.77 -1.65 9.42
C GLU A 74 13.79 -1.93 8.27
N ALA A 75 13.63 -0.94 7.39
CA ALA A 75 12.86 -1.09 6.15
C ALA A 75 13.66 -1.90 5.13
N LEU A 76 12.97 -2.57 4.20
CA LEU A 76 13.63 -3.28 3.12
C LEU A 76 14.41 -2.29 2.23
N PRO A 77 15.65 -2.64 1.84
CA PRO A 77 16.44 -1.80 0.95
C PRO A 77 15.81 -1.76 -0.44
N GLY A 78 15.91 -0.62 -1.11
CA GLY A 78 15.48 -0.48 -2.51
C GLY A 78 14.24 0.38 -2.73
N PHE A 79 13.55 0.80 -1.66
CA PHE A 79 12.53 1.84 -1.80
C PHE A 79 13.17 3.15 -2.28
N LYS A 80 12.76 3.62 -3.45
CA LYS A 80 13.11 4.93 -3.99
C LYS A 80 11.84 5.60 -4.45
N GLU A 81 11.64 6.84 -4.00
CA GLU A 81 10.59 7.67 -4.55
C GLU A 81 10.90 7.94 -6.01
N ILE A 82 10.04 7.43 -6.91
CA ILE A 82 10.21 7.60 -8.35
C ILE A 82 9.93 9.06 -8.66
N GLN A 83 10.98 9.79 -9.05
CA GLN A 83 10.81 11.14 -9.56
C GLN A 83 10.46 11.09 -11.06
N PRO A 84 9.43 11.82 -11.52
CA PRO A 84 9.13 11.93 -12.93
C PRO A 84 10.35 12.46 -13.70
N GLN A 85 10.81 11.72 -14.70
CA GLN A 85 11.98 12.12 -15.51
C GLN A 85 11.60 12.87 -16.79
N VAL A 86 10.33 12.80 -17.21
CA VAL A 86 9.83 13.41 -18.45
C VAL A 86 8.54 14.16 -18.13
N PHE A 87 8.43 15.39 -18.61
CA PHE A 87 7.25 16.22 -18.49
C PHE A 87 6.70 16.51 -19.89
N ALA A 88 5.38 16.45 -20.04
CA ALA A 88 4.69 16.88 -21.25
C ALA A 88 3.50 17.77 -20.84
N GLY A 89 3.29 18.86 -21.58
CA GLY A 89 2.11 19.70 -21.42
C GLY A 89 0.93 19.09 -22.17
N LEU A 90 -0.17 18.82 -21.47
CA LEU A 90 -1.42 18.34 -22.05
C LEU A 90 -2.38 19.52 -22.13
N TYR A 91 -2.90 19.78 -23.33
CA TYR A 91 -3.90 20.81 -23.59
C TYR A 91 -5.04 20.18 -24.39
N PRO A 92 -6.30 20.50 -24.07
CA PRO A 92 -7.43 20.02 -24.86
C PRO A 92 -7.41 20.71 -26.22
N THR A 93 -7.99 20.04 -27.24
CA THR A 93 -8.08 20.63 -28.59
C THR A 93 -9.14 21.74 -28.61
N GLU A 94 -10.23 21.55 -27.85
CA GLU A 94 -11.32 22.50 -27.71
C GLU A 94 -11.37 23.08 -26.29
N ALA A 95 -11.64 24.38 -26.16
CA ALA A 95 -11.68 25.04 -24.84
C ALA A 95 -12.77 24.48 -23.92
N SER A 96 -13.87 23.97 -24.49
CA SER A 96 -14.96 23.34 -23.74
C SER A 96 -14.59 22.02 -23.07
N GLU A 97 -13.48 21.39 -23.47
CA GLU A 97 -13.01 20.11 -22.91
C GLU A 97 -12.02 20.32 -21.76
N TYR A 98 -11.70 21.57 -21.41
CA TYR A 98 -10.75 21.88 -20.33
C TYR A 98 -11.16 21.27 -18.99
N ASP A 99 -12.43 21.41 -18.60
CA ASP A 99 -12.92 20.85 -17.34
C ASP A 99 -12.87 19.32 -17.35
N GLN A 100 -13.14 18.68 -18.49
CA GLN A 100 -13.05 17.22 -18.63
C GLN A 100 -11.61 16.72 -18.54
N LEU A 101 -10.67 17.41 -19.19
CA LEU A 101 -9.24 17.08 -19.09
C LEU A 101 -8.73 17.23 -17.66
N ARG A 102 -9.16 18.29 -16.96
CA ARG A 102 -8.80 18.54 -15.57
C ARG A 102 -9.33 17.45 -14.63
N ASP A 103 -10.56 16.99 -14.82
CA ASP A 103 -11.16 15.94 -13.98
C ASP A 103 -10.59 14.54 -14.28
N ALA A 104 -10.05 14.31 -15.47
CA ALA A 104 -9.46 13.03 -15.86
C ALA A 104 -8.01 12.82 -15.37
N LEU A 105 -7.32 13.89 -14.95
CA LEU A 105 -5.96 13.87 -14.38
C LEU A 105 -5.97 13.53 -12.89
#